data_AF-A0A969APZ0-F1
#
_entry.id   AF-A0A969APZ0-F1
#
_cell.length_a   1.000
_cell.length_b   1.000
_cell.length_c   1.000
_cell.angle_alpha   90.00
_cell.angle_beta   90.00
_cell.angle_gamma   90.00
#
_symmetry.space_group_name_H-M   'P 1'
#
loop_
_entity.id
_entity.type
_entity.pdbx_description
1 polymer ?
#
loop_
_entity_poly.entity_id
_entity_poly.type
_entity_poly.pdbx_seq_one_letter_code
_entity_poly.pdbx_strand_id
1 'polypeptide(L)' 'MIFKHGRRPMRQVTVQTIEQVTPRVRRMVLGGETLAGFPMPGPGAHIKLFFGSAPTESS' A
#
# COMPACT_ATOMS: atom_id res chain seq x y z
N MET A 1 -22.51 -0.28 20.54
CA MET A 1 -21.04 -0.39 20.42
C MET A 1 -20.56 0.80 19.60
N ILE A 2 -19.80 1.72 20.19
CA ILE A 2 -19.43 2.99 19.55
C ILE A 2 -18.16 2.77 18.74
N PHE A 3 -18.23 2.77 17.41
CA PHE A 3 -17.04 2.83 16.56
C PHE A 3 -16.46 4.24 16.67
N LYS A 4 -15.48 4.42 17.58
CA LYS A 4 -14.57 5.57 17.54
C LYS A 4 -13.92 5.57 16.15
N HIS A 5 -14.22 6.56 15.32
CA HIS A 5 -13.61 6.74 14.00
C HIS A 5 -12.16 7.23 14.16
N GLY A 6 -11.32 6.41 14.78
CA GLY A 6 -9.89 6.63 14.85
C GLY A 6 -9.31 6.64 13.44
N ARG A 7 -8.43 7.60 13.17
CA ARG A 7 -7.69 7.68 11.91
C ARG A 7 -6.99 6.34 11.66
N ARG A 8 -7.21 5.73 10.49
CA ARG A 8 -6.51 4.49 10.12
C ARG A 8 -4.99 4.76 10.17
N PRO A 9 -4.19 3.91 10.84
CA PRO A 9 -2.77 4.15 10.95
C PRO A 9 -2.10 4.04 9.57
N MET A 10 -1.10 4.89 9.33
CA MET A 10 -0.17 4.68 8.22
C MET A 10 0.65 3.41 8.50
N ARG A 11 0.85 2.61 7.47
CA ARG A 11 1.55 1.32 7.58
C ARG A 11 2.74 1.34 6.63
N GLN A 12 3.92 1.06 7.17
CA GLN A 12 5.12 0.88 6.37
C GLN A 12 5.10 -0.52 5.76
N VAL A 13 5.21 -0.58 4.44
CA VAL A 13 5.19 -1.82 3.68
C VAL A 13 6.46 -1.96 2.87
N THR A 14 6.79 -3.20 2.52
CA THR A 14 7.88 -3.51 1.60
C THR A 14 7.33 -4.17 0.34
N VAL A 15 7.93 -3.88 -0.81
CA VAL A 15 7.60 -4.58 -2.05
C VAL A 15 8.26 -5.96 -1.98
N GLN A 16 7.46 -7.01 -2.05
CA GLN A 16 7.94 -8.39 -2.07
C GLN A 16 8.17 -8.89 -3.50
N THR A 17 7.21 -8.62 -4.38
CA THR A 17 7.30 -9.01 -5.80
C THR A 17 6.70 -7.93 -6.70
N ILE A 18 7.20 -7.89 -7.94
CA ILE A 18 6.68 -7.06 -9.01
C ILE A 18 6.52 -7.95 -10.24
N GLU A 19 5.36 -7.91 -10.86
CA GLU A 19 5.03 -8.68 -12.06
C GLU A 19 4.45 -7.76 -13.12
N GLN A 20 4.94 -7.88 -14.35
CA GLN A 20 4.38 -7.20 -15.51
C GLN A 20 3.18 -7.98 -16.04
N VAL A 21 1.97 -7.47 -15.83
CA VAL A 21 0.72 -8.13 -16.25
C VAL A 21 0.40 -7.82 -17.71
N THR A 22 0.62 -6.58 -18.11
CA THR A 22 0.53 -6.11 -19.51
C THR A 22 1.66 -5.10 -19.75
N PRO A 23 1.92 -4.65 -20.99
CA PRO A 23 2.98 -3.65 -21.25
C PRO A 23 2.87 -2.36 -20.42
N ARG A 24 1.68 -1.99 -19.94
CA ARG A 24 1.44 -0.76 -19.16
C ARG A 24 0.83 -1.00 -17.77
N VAL A 25 0.77 -2.26 -17.32
CA VAL A 25 0.22 -2.61 -16.01
C VAL A 25 1.17 -3.50 -15.25
N ARG A 26 1.48 -3.11 -14.01
CA ARG A 26 2.29 -3.89 -13.07
C ARG A 26 1.48 -4.26 -11.84
N ARG A 27 1.58 -5.52 -11.43
CA ARG A 27 1.10 -6.01 -10.15
C ARG A 27 2.24 -6.00 -9.15
N MET A 28 1.99 -5.49 -7.96
CA MET A 28 2.96 -5.48 -6.86
C MET A 28 2.36 -6.18 -5.65
N VAL A 29 3.13 -7.05 -5.02
CA VAL A 29 2.78 -7.62 -3.71
C VAL A 29 3.45 -6.78 -2.63
N LEU A 30 2.64 -6.14 -1.80
CA LEU A 30 3.07 -5.36 -0.65
C LEU A 30 2.97 -6.22 0.60
N GLY A 31 4.07 -6.35 1.33
CA GLY A 31 4.16 -7.11 2.56
C GLY A 31 4.71 -6.29 3.73
N GLY A 32 5.04 -6.98 4.82
CA GLY A 32 5.62 -6.40 6.02
C GLY A 32 4.75 -6.62 7.26
N GLU A 33 5.39 -6.63 8.42
CA GLU A 33 4.76 -6.95 9.71
C GLU A 33 3.64 -5.98 10.09
N THR A 34 3.74 -4.72 9.64
CA THR A 34 2.73 -3.69 9.93
C THR A 34 1.36 -3.95 9.26
N LEU A 35 1.30 -4.89 8.32
CA LEU A 35 0.04 -5.36 7.71
C LEU A 35 -0.70 -6.40 8.57
N ALA A 36 -0.12 -6.85 9.69
CA ALA A 36 -0.83 -7.72 10.63
C ALA A 36 -2.15 -7.04 11.09
N GLY A 37 -3.27 -7.78 10.97
CA GLY A 37 -4.60 -7.25 11.28
C GLY A 37 -5.13 -6.21 10.28
N PHE A 38 -4.52 -6.06 9.10
CA PHE A 38 -5.12 -5.28 8.02
C PHE A 38 -6.45 -5.92 7.59
N PRO A 39 -7.57 -5.18 7.59
CA PRO A 39 -8.88 -5.76 7.35
C PRO A 39 -8.99 -6.27 5.91
N MET A 40 -9.71 -7.36 5.72
CA MET A 40 -10.04 -7.83 4.37
C MET A 40 -11.02 -6.84 3.71
N PRO A 41 -10.63 -6.19 2.60
CA PRO A 41 -11.50 -5.22 1.96
C PRO A 41 -12.67 -5.89 1.23
N GLY A 42 -13.84 -5.24 1.27
CA GLY A 42 -14.94 -5.55 0.34
C GLY A 42 -14.68 -4.97 -1.07
N PRO A 43 -15.55 -5.28 -2.05
CA PRO A 43 -15.45 -4.74 -3.41
C PRO A 43 -15.34 -3.21 -3.44
N GLY A 44 -14.46 -2.66 -4.28
CA GLY A 44 -14.27 -1.22 -4.44
C GLY A 44 -13.44 -0.53 -3.35
N ALA A 45 -12.99 -1.26 -2.34
CA ALA A 45 -12.06 -0.70 -1.36
C ALA A 45 -10.72 -0.36 -2.02
N HIS A 46 -10.14 0.77 -1.61
CA HIS A 46 -8.86 1.26 -2.10
C HIS A 46 -7.97 1.67 -0.93
N ILE A 47 -6.66 1.72 -1.19
CA ILE A 47 -5.65 2.21 -0.26
C ILE A 47 -5.01 3.48 -0.82
N LYS A 48 -4.42 4.28 0.06
CA LYS A 48 -3.59 5.43 -0.32
C LYS A 48 -2.13 5.03 -0.15
N LEU A 49 -1.34 5.16 -1.21
CA LEU A 49 0.10 5.00 -1.17
C LEU A 49 0.75 6.37 -0.99
N PHE A 50 1.74 6.44 -0.11
CA PHE A 50 2.56 7.63 0.09
C PHE A 50 3.93 7.34 -0.50
N PHE A 51 4.36 8.18 -1.44
CA PHE A 51 5.68 8.10 -2.04
C PHE A 51 6.54 9.21 -1.46
N GLY A 52 7.79 8.90 -1.12
CA GLY A 52 8.77 9.94 -0.82
C GLY A 52 9.01 10.82 -2.04
N SER A 53 9.59 11.99 -1.83
CA SER A 53 10.18 12.74 -2.93
C SER A 53 11.19 11.84 -3.64
N ALA A 54 11.13 11.74 -4.96
CA ALA A 54 12.18 11.11 -5.73
C ALA A 54 13.53 11.74 -5.31
N PRO A 55 14.61 10.95 -5.17
CA PRO A 55 15.92 11.56 -5.08
C PRO A 55 16.06 12.49 -6.28
N THR A 56 16.31 13.78 -6.03
CA THR A 56 16.61 14.74 -7.10
C THR A 56 17.66 14.09 -7.98
N GLU A 57 17.30 13.80 -9.23
CA GLU A 57 18.23 13.28 -10.22
C GLU A 57 19.36 14.32 -10.30
N SER A 58 20.51 13.97 -9.71
CA SER A 58 21.70 14.78 -9.77
C SER A 58 22.29 14.49 -11.14
N SER A 59 21.87 15.25 -12.15
CA SER A 59 22.48 15.28 -13.47
C SER A 59 23.04 16.65 -13.77
#